data_AF-A0A9R1D735-F1
#
_entry.id   AF-A0A9R1D735-F1
#
_cell.length_a   1.000
_cell.length_b   1.000
_cell.length_c   1.000
_cell.angle_alpha   90.00
_cell.angle_beta   90.00
_cell.angle_gamma   90.00
#
_symmetry.space_group_name_H-M   'P 1'
#
loop_
_entity.id
_entity.type
_entity.pdbx_description
1 polymer ?
#
loop_
_entity_poly.entity_id
_entity_poly.type
_entity_poly.pdbx_seq_one_letter_code
_entity_poly.pdbx_strand_id
1 'polypeptide(L)'
;MSSQQGADSVLSRPMSTEKLFYPNRTESEWIEQLGIDEPAYRDVLETVFGLRTQTVATYAALLEESGQTTEQLADRFDRDRSNVNRWLSELHRAGLVFRHRRIPETGGFFYEYYPIPDSLREAVLKEAIEQWKETAVGAVTAEESRSE
;
A
#
# COMPACT_ATOMS: atom_id res chain seq x y z
N MET A 1 -5.34 -15.94 77.99
CA MET A 1 -6.52 -16.02 77.10
C MET A 1 -7.05 -14.60 77.01
N SER A 2 -7.05 -13.86 75.90
CA SER A 2 -6.96 -14.22 74.49
C SER A 2 -6.27 -13.08 73.73
N SER A 3 -5.49 -13.45 72.72
CA SER A 3 -4.90 -12.55 71.75
C SER A 3 -5.98 -11.96 70.84
N GLN A 4 -5.97 -10.65 70.65
CA GLN A 4 -6.60 -10.01 69.50
C GLN A 4 -5.61 -10.08 68.33
N GLN A 5 -6.02 -10.71 67.24
CA GLN A 5 -5.30 -10.68 65.97
C GLN A 5 -6.22 -10.03 64.95
N GLY A 6 -5.68 -8.99 64.31
CA GLY A 6 -6.37 -8.09 63.40
C GLY A 6 -6.95 -8.79 62.19
N ALA A 7 -8.13 -8.33 61.79
CA ALA A 7 -8.68 -8.61 60.48
C ALA A 7 -7.94 -7.72 59.47
N ASP A 8 -6.89 -8.24 58.86
CA ASP A 8 -6.35 -7.67 57.63
C ASP A 8 -7.38 -7.91 56.51
N SER A 9 -8.06 -6.83 56.15
CA SER A 9 -8.89 -6.75 54.97
C SER A 9 -8.01 -6.94 53.74
N VAL A 10 -8.00 -8.16 53.20
CA VAL A 10 -7.46 -8.47 51.88
C VAL A 10 -8.35 -7.80 50.84
N LEU A 11 -8.19 -6.49 50.67
CA LEU A 11 -8.59 -5.81 49.45
C LEU A 11 -7.71 -6.38 48.35
N SER A 12 -8.24 -7.41 47.69
CA SER A 12 -7.69 -7.97 46.46
C SER A 12 -7.42 -6.80 45.51
N ARG A 13 -6.14 -6.48 45.31
CA ARG A 13 -5.71 -5.52 44.30
C ARG A 13 -6.32 -5.99 42.98
N PRO A 14 -7.04 -5.16 42.22
CA PRO A 14 -7.48 -5.58 40.90
C PRO A 14 -6.23 -6.01 40.13
N MET A 15 -6.22 -7.24 39.62
CA MET A 15 -5.19 -7.73 38.72
C MET A 15 -5.05 -6.71 37.59
N SER A 16 -3.82 -6.28 37.31
CA SER A 16 -3.55 -5.45 36.14
C SER A 16 -4.14 -6.14 34.91
N THR A 17 -4.76 -5.36 34.02
CA THR A 17 -5.46 -5.84 32.82
C THR A 17 -4.57 -6.74 31.94
N GLU A 18 -3.25 -6.59 32.03
CA GLU A 18 -2.24 -7.47 31.44
C GLU A 18 -2.38 -8.95 31.86
N LYS A 19 -2.82 -9.23 33.08
CA LYS A 19 -3.03 -10.61 33.57
C LYS A 19 -4.40 -11.20 33.23
N LEU A 20 -5.32 -10.39 32.70
CA LEU A 20 -6.65 -10.83 32.27
C LEU A 20 -6.64 -11.40 30.84
N PHE A 21 -5.57 -11.20 30.08
CA PHE A 21 -5.50 -11.48 28.64
C PHE A 21 -4.35 -12.44 28.26
N TYR A 22 -4.33 -13.65 28.85
CA TYR A 22 -3.46 -14.79 28.49
C TYR A 22 -2.05 -14.81 29.13
N PRO A 23 -1.88 -15.45 30.31
CA PRO A 23 -0.55 -15.63 30.88
C PRO A 23 0.23 -16.66 30.04
N ASN A 24 1.42 -16.27 29.56
CA ASN A 24 2.47 -17.10 28.92
C ASN A 24 2.59 -17.09 27.39
N ARG A 25 1.93 -16.21 26.64
CA ARG A 25 2.21 -16.12 25.19
C ARG A 25 3.50 -15.34 24.91
N THR A 26 4.43 -15.95 24.21
CA THR A 26 5.66 -15.34 23.66
C THR A 26 5.36 -14.48 22.43
N GLU A 27 6.24 -13.53 22.11
CA GLU A 27 6.11 -12.69 20.90
C GLU A 27 5.98 -13.53 19.62
N SER A 28 6.75 -14.61 19.49
CA SER A 28 6.68 -15.56 18.38
C SER A 28 5.30 -16.20 18.21
N GLU A 29 4.66 -16.62 19.31
CA GLU A 29 3.31 -17.20 19.26
C GLU A 29 2.24 -16.17 18.85
N TRP A 30 2.46 -14.87 19.09
CA TRP A 30 1.57 -13.82 18.58
C TRP A 30 1.73 -13.67 17.07
N ILE A 31 2.97 -13.63 16.58
CA ILE A 31 3.28 -13.48 15.15
C ILE A 31 2.79 -14.68 14.35
N GLU A 32 3.00 -15.90 14.84
CA GLU A 32 2.60 -17.15 14.16
C GLU A 32 1.08 -17.28 13.96
N GLN A 33 0.28 -16.58 14.75
CA GLN A 33 -1.18 -16.62 14.68
C GLN A 33 -1.79 -15.47 13.88
N LEU A 34 -0.97 -14.59 13.30
CA LEU A 34 -1.48 -13.53 12.44
C LEU A 34 -2.15 -14.13 11.20
N GLY A 35 -3.47 -13.91 11.08
CA GLY A 35 -4.23 -14.24 9.88
C GLY A 35 -4.17 -13.09 8.89
N ILE A 36 -3.11 -13.03 8.09
CA ILE A 36 -2.96 -12.04 7.02
C ILE A 36 -3.31 -12.71 5.70
N ASP A 37 -4.28 -12.16 4.99
CA ASP A 37 -4.67 -12.63 3.66
C ASP A 37 -3.57 -12.34 2.62
N GLU A 38 -3.42 -13.24 1.64
CA GLU A 38 -2.50 -13.01 0.53
C GLU A 38 -3.04 -11.87 -0.36
N PRO A 39 -2.23 -10.81 -0.61
CA PRO A 39 -2.72 -9.66 -1.34
C PRO A 39 -2.82 -9.93 -2.84
N ALA A 40 -3.88 -9.47 -3.50
CA ALA A 40 -3.94 -9.51 -4.95
C ALA A 40 -3.05 -8.41 -5.56
N TYR A 41 -2.59 -8.62 -6.81
CA TYR A 41 -1.80 -7.64 -7.57
C TYR A 41 -2.39 -6.22 -7.54
N ARG A 42 -3.72 -6.13 -7.70
CA ARG A 42 -4.44 -4.84 -7.65
C ARG A 42 -4.31 -4.20 -6.27
N ASP A 43 -4.53 -4.95 -5.20
CA ASP A 43 -4.54 -4.44 -3.82
C ASP A 43 -3.18 -3.85 -3.47
N VAL A 44 -2.10 -4.52 -3.88
CA VAL A 44 -0.73 -4.01 -3.71
C VAL A 44 -0.55 -2.70 -4.46
N LEU A 45 -0.95 -2.61 -5.73
CA LEU A 45 -0.75 -1.38 -6.50
C LEU A 45 -1.61 -0.22 -6.00
N GLU A 46 -2.85 -0.46 -5.61
CA GLU A 46 -3.73 0.57 -5.05
C GLU A 46 -3.20 1.06 -3.69
N THR A 47 -2.72 0.14 -2.84
CA THR A 47 -2.26 0.47 -1.48
C THR A 47 -0.86 1.09 -1.45
N VAL A 48 0.11 0.47 -2.10
CA VAL A 48 1.53 0.87 -2.05
C VAL A 48 1.78 2.13 -2.87
N PHE A 49 1.16 2.23 -4.05
CA PHE A 49 1.37 3.36 -4.97
C PHE A 49 0.24 4.41 -4.92
N GLY A 50 -0.80 4.19 -4.11
CA GLY A 50 -1.95 5.10 -4.02
C GLY A 50 -2.73 5.21 -5.33
N LEU A 51 -2.71 4.16 -6.15
CA LEU A 51 -3.35 4.17 -7.47
C LEU A 51 -4.84 3.88 -7.36
N ARG A 52 -5.60 4.44 -8.29
CA ARG A 52 -7.02 4.09 -8.46
C ARG A 52 -7.16 2.82 -9.28
N THR A 53 -8.28 2.13 -9.13
CA THR A 53 -8.69 0.98 -9.95
C THR A 53 -8.52 1.21 -11.45
N GLN A 54 -8.92 2.37 -11.98
CA GLN A 54 -8.79 2.67 -13.41
C GLN A 54 -7.32 2.93 -13.80
N THR A 55 -6.54 3.50 -12.89
CA THR A 55 -5.10 3.73 -13.09
C THR A 55 -4.35 2.41 -13.14
N VAL A 56 -4.68 1.44 -12.27
CA VAL A 56 -4.14 0.07 -12.33
C VAL A 56 -4.52 -0.63 -13.64
N ALA A 57 -5.77 -0.49 -14.09
CA ALA A 57 -6.19 -1.03 -15.39
C ALA A 57 -5.44 -0.40 -16.58
N THR A 58 -5.15 0.90 -16.50
CA THR A 58 -4.33 1.61 -17.49
C THR A 58 -2.90 1.06 -17.53
N TYR A 59 -2.33 0.75 -16.36
CA TYR A 59 -1.00 0.14 -16.29
C TYR A 59 -0.97 -1.26 -16.91
N ALA A 60 -1.99 -2.09 -16.61
CA ALA A 60 -2.13 -3.40 -17.23
C ALA A 60 -2.22 -3.30 -18.77
N ALA A 61 -3.01 -2.37 -19.30
CA ALA A 61 -3.10 -2.15 -20.74
C ALA A 61 -1.76 -1.73 -21.37
N LEU A 62 -0.92 -0.97 -20.65
CA LEU A 62 0.43 -0.59 -21.10
C LEU A 62 1.43 -1.75 -21.01
N LEU A 63 1.24 -2.69 -20.08
CA LEU A 63 2.03 -3.93 -20.01
C LEU A 63 1.68 -4.89 -21.16
N GLU A 64 0.41 -4.94 -21.55
CA GLU A 64 -0.05 -5.69 -22.72
C GLU A 64 0.44 -5.07 -24.03
N GLU A 65 0.33 -3.75 -24.16
CA GLU A 65 0.74 -3.00 -25.34
C GLU A 65 1.46 -1.70 -24.93
N SER A 66 2.78 -1.73 -25.02
CA SER A 66 3.63 -0.59 -24.70
C SER A 66 3.66 0.44 -25.85
N GLY A 67 4.01 1.69 -25.53
CA GLY A 67 4.15 2.75 -26.53
C GLY A 67 2.83 3.38 -26.97
N GLN A 68 1.75 3.19 -26.21
CA GLN A 68 0.46 3.79 -26.53
C GLN A 68 0.42 5.28 -26.17
N THR A 69 -0.38 6.01 -26.93
CA THR A 69 -0.67 7.43 -26.71
C THR A 69 -1.91 7.62 -25.84
N THR A 70 -2.09 8.82 -25.28
CA THR A 70 -3.33 9.18 -24.56
C THR A 70 -4.57 8.97 -25.43
N GLU A 71 -4.49 9.25 -26.73
CA GLU A 71 -5.61 9.12 -27.67
C GLU A 71 -6.00 7.66 -27.88
N GLN A 72 -5.03 6.79 -28.15
CA GLN A 72 -5.27 5.36 -28.29
C GLN A 72 -5.86 4.73 -27.02
N LEU A 73 -5.36 5.13 -25.84
CA LEU A 73 -5.89 4.65 -24.57
C LEU A 73 -7.29 5.19 -24.26
N ALA A 74 -7.57 6.45 -24.64
CA ALA A 74 -8.90 7.06 -24.50
C ALA A 74 -9.92 6.31 -25.35
N ASP A 75 -9.58 6.01 -26.60
CA ASP A 75 -10.42 5.22 -27.51
C ASP A 75 -10.61 3.80 -26.97
N ARG A 76 -9.53 3.15 -26.50
CA ARG A 76 -9.57 1.78 -25.95
C ARG A 76 -10.48 1.67 -24.73
N PHE A 77 -10.49 2.67 -23.86
CA PHE A 77 -11.30 2.65 -22.64
C PHE A 77 -12.69 3.25 -22.80
N ASP A 78 -13.03 3.82 -23.97
CA ASP A 78 -14.23 4.64 -24.17
C ASP A 78 -14.33 5.75 -23.12
N ARG A 79 -13.25 6.54 -23.00
CA ARG A 79 -13.08 7.57 -21.98
C ARG A 79 -12.49 8.83 -22.59
N ASP A 80 -12.77 9.97 -21.97
CA ASP A 80 -12.15 11.22 -22.40
C ASP A 80 -10.65 11.25 -22.10
N ARG A 81 -9.94 12.05 -22.90
CA ARG A 81 -8.47 12.21 -22.81
C ARG A 81 -8.01 12.79 -21.47
N SER A 82 -8.85 13.56 -20.77
CA SER A 82 -8.47 14.18 -19.49
C SER A 82 -8.41 13.13 -18.37
N ASN A 83 -9.35 12.18 -18.38
CA ASN A 83 -9.33 11.01 -17.50
C ASN A 83 -8.07 10.17 -17.75
N VAL A 84 -7.78 9.82 -19.00
CA VAL A 84 -6.59 9.04 -19.35
C VAL A 84 -5.30 9.78 -19.02
N ASN A 85 -5.19 11.08 -19.32
CA ASN A 85 -4.04 11.89 -18.95
C ASN A 85 -3.81 11.92 -17.44
N ARG A 86 -4.87 11.95 -16.64
CA ARG A 86 -4.78 11.87 -15.19
C ARG A 86 -4.20 10.53 -14.74
N TRP A 87 -4.72 9.41 -15.25
CA TRP A 87 -4.21 8.07 -14.93
C TRP A 87 -2.75 7.90 -15.34
N LEU A 88 -2.38 8.33 -16.55
CA LEU A 88 -0.99 8.31 -17.02
C LEU A 88 -0.07 9.21 -16.18
N SER A 89 -0.56 10.36 -15.72
CA SER A 89 0.19 11.24 -14.82
C SER A 89 0.35 10.66 -13.42
N GLU A 90 -0.64 9.91 -12.92
CA GLU A 90 -0.54 9.13 -11.67
C GLU A 90 0.52 8.03 -11.82
N LEU A 91 0.48 7.23 -12.89
CA LEU A 91 1.47 6.19 -13.16
C LEU A 91 2.89 6.74 -13.32
N HIS A 92 3.04 7.87 -14.01
CA HIS A 92 4.34 8.50 -14.20
C HIS A 92 4.90 9.03 -12.87
N ARG A 93 4.06 9.60 -12.00
CA ARG A 93 4.48 10.01 -10.65
C ARG A 93 4.83 8.83 -9.75
N ALA A 94 4.12 7.71 -9.90
CA ALA A 94 4.43 6.46 -9.23
C ALA A 94 5.72 5.78 -9.75
N GLY A 95 6.34 6.30 -10.82
CA GLY A 95 7.57 5.74 -11.38
C GLY A 95 7.37 4.42 -12.13
N LEU A 96 6.13 4.04 -12.43
CA LEU A 96 5.80 2.77 -13.09
C LEU A 96 5.83 2.86 -14.62
N VAL A 97 5.74 4.08 -15.15
CA VAL A 97 5.79 4.36 -16.58
C VAL A 97 6.69 5.56 -16.88
N PHE A 98 7.27 5.57 -18.07
CA PHE A 98 7.93 6.74 -18.64
C PHE A 98 7.24 7.15 -19.94
N ARG A 99 7.49 8.39 -20.37
CA ARG A 99 6.93 8.93 -21.62
C ARG A 99 8.03 9.30 -22.59
N HIS A 100 7.81 9.01 -23.87
CA HIS A 100 8.70 9.39 -24.95
C HIS A 100 8.00 10.39 -25.88
N ARG A 101 8.65 11.53 -26.13
CA ARG A 101 8.10 12.55 -27.03
C ARG A 101 8.36 12.15 -28.49
N ARG A 102 7.31 12.11 -29.30
CA ARG A 102 7.39 11.87 -30.75
C ARG A 102 6.97 13.12 -31.51
N ILE A 103 7.59 13.31 -32.68
CA ILE A 103 7.29 14.38 -33.62
C ILE A 103 6.94 13.70 -34.95
N PRO A 104 5.65 13.69 -35.33
CA PRO A 104 5.25 13.16 -36.63
C PRO A 104 5.60 14.14 -37.76
N GLU A 105 5.66 13.63 -38.99
CA GLU A 105 5.99 14.42 -40.20
C GLU A 105 5.01 15.58 -40.44
N THR A 106 3.75 15.41 -40.01
CA THR A 106 2.68 16.41 -40.10
C THR A 106 2.85 17.58 -39.12
N GLY A 107 3.89 17.54 -38.27
CA GLY A 107 4.15 18.54 -37.24
C GLY A 107 3.42 18.27 -35.92
N GLY A 108 3.65 19.13 -34.93
CA GLY A 108 3.18 18.93 -33.56
C GLY A 108 4.06 17.97 -32.76
N PHE A 109 3.54 17.47 -31.65
CA PHE A 109 4.17 16.40 -30.88
C PHE A 109 3.12 15.61 -30.11
N PHE A 110 3.40 14.35 -29.84
CA PHE A 110 2.62 13.53 -28.93
C PHE A 110 3.55 12.75 -28.00
N TYR A 111 2.97 12.19 -26.93
CA TYR A 111 3.68 11.33 -26.01
C TYR A 111 3.21 9.88 -26.18
N GLU A 112 4.18 8.98 -26.28
CA GLU A 112 3.98 7.54 -26.11
C GLU A 112 4.38 7.16 -24.69
N TYR A 113 3.62 6.27 -24.08
CA TYR A 113 3.83 5.83 -22.71
C TYR A 113 4.28 4.38 -22.68
N TYR A 114 5.26 4.09 -21.83
CA TYR A 114 5.89 2.79 -21.70
C TYR A 114 5.99 2.41 -20.23
N PRO A 115 5.64 1.17 -19.85
CA PRO A 115 6.03 0.64 -18.54
C PRO A 115 7.55 0.68 -18.37
N ILE A 116 8.01 0.77 -17.13
CA ILE A 116 9.42 0.52 -16.85
C ILE A 116 9.86 -0.86 -17.38
N PRO A 117 11.14 -1.02 -17.76
CA PRO A 117 11.66 -2.29 -18.23
C PRO A 117 11.40 -3.43 -17.23
N ASP A 118 11.05 -4.60 -17.75
CA ASP A 118 10.81 -5.82 -16.96
C ASP A 118 11.97 -6.15 -16.02
N SER A 119 13.21 -5.94 -16.47
CA SER A 119 14.42 -6.15 -15.68
C SER A 119 14.54 -5.27 -14.44
N LEU A 120 13.85 -4.13 -14.41
CA LEU A 120 13.84 -3.19 -13.28
C LEU A 120 12.59 -3.33 -12.42
N ARG A 121 11.52 -3.93 -12.95
CA ARG A 121 10.19 -3.95 -12.32
C ARG A 121 10.21 -4.59 -10.93
N GLU A 122 10.86 -5.74 -10.79
CA GLU A 122 10.94 -6.44 -9.51
C GLU A 122 11.65 -5.60 -8.45
N ALA A 123 12.78 -4.97 -8.80
CA ALA A 123 13.53 -4.12 -7.89
C ALA A 123 12.71 -2.89 -7.47
N VAL A 124 12.04 -2.23 -8.42
CA VAL A 124 11.17 -1.07 -8.13
C VAL A 124 10.00 -1.45 -7.22
N LEU A 125 9.33 -2.57 -7.48
CA LEU A 125 8.21 -3.02 -6.66
C LEU A 125 8.66 -3.39 -5.24
N LYS A 126 9.78 -4.12 -5.09
CA LYS A 126 10.32 -4.49 -3.77
C LYS A 126 10.65 -3.24 -2.95
N GLU A 127 11.34 -2.29 -3.55
CA GLU A 127 11.72 -1.05 -2.89
C GLU A 127 10.49 -0.22 -2.47
N ALA A 128 9.48 -0.10 -3.35
CA ALA A 128 8.25 0.62 -3.03
C ALA A 128 7.48 -0.05 -1.88
N ILE A 129 7.39 -1.38 -1.86
CA ILE A 129 6.74 -2.14 -0.77
C ILE A 129 7.48 -1.94 0.55
N GLU A 130 8.82 -1.96 0.53
CA GLU A 130 9.63 -1.78 1.73
C GLU A 130 9.45 -0.37 2.32
N GLN A 131 9.53 0.67 1.49
CA GLN A 131 9.28 2.04 1.93
C GLN A 131 7.84 2.24 2.45
N TRP A 132 6.86 1.62 1.78
CA TRP A 132 5.48 1.65 2.25
C TRP A 132 5.32 0.95 3.60
N LYS A 133 5.95 -0.20 3.81
CA LYS A 133 5.92 -0.93 5.10
C LYS A 133 6.46 -0.07 6.24
N GLU A 134 7.62 0.56 6.05
CA GLU A 134 8.24 1.45 7.05
C GLU A 134 7.30 2.59 7.44
N THR A 135 6.71 3.25 6.45
CA THR A 135 5.79 4.37 6.67
C THR A 135 4.45 3.92 7.27
N ALA A 136 3.93 2.76 6.89
CA ALA A 136 2.68 2.19 7.41
C ALA A 136 2.79 1.84 8.89
N VAL A 137 3.88 1.19 9.30
CA VAL A 137 4.15 0.89 10.73
C VAL A 137 4.23 2.19 11.53
N GLY A 138 4.92 3.21 11.00
CA GLY A 138 4.99 4.54 11.63
C GLY A 138 3.62 5.20 11.77
N ALA A 139 2.74 5.08 10.77
CA ALA A 139 1.41 5.66 10.81
C ALA A 139 0.50 5.02 11.88
N VAL A 140 0.54 3.69 12.01
CA VAL A 140 -0.26 2.96 13.01
C VAL A 140 0.21 3.28 14.43
N THR A 141 1.51 3.16 14.69
CA THR A 141 2.10 3.40 16.02
C THR A 141 1.95 4.85 16.49
N ALA A 142 1.97 5.82 15.57
CA ALA A 142 1.74 7.23 15.88
C ALA A 142 0.29 7.53 16.31
N GLU A 143 -0.70 6.81 15.79
CA GLU A 143 -2.11 6.98 16.16
C GLU A 143 -2.40 6.40 17.56
N GLU A 144 -1.81 5.24 17.85
CA GLU A 144 -1.90 4.59 19.17
C GLU A 144 -1.35 5.51 20.27
N SER A 145 -0.22 6.17 19.99
CA SER A 145 0.41 7.12 20.92
C SER A 145 -0.38 8.42 21.12
N ARG A 146 -1.31 8.76 20.23
CA ARG A 146 -2.17 9.97 20.35
C ARG A 146 -3.41 9.70 21.20
N SER A 147 -3.74 8.44 21.41
CA SER A 147 -4.95 8.01 22.11
C SER A 147 -4.71 7.75 23.61
N GLU A 148 -3.47 7.86 24.07
CA GLU A 148 -3.05 7.82 25.49
C GLU A 148 -2.87 9.24 26.07
#